data_AF-A0A327K4F2-F1
#
_entry.id   AF-A0A327K4F2-F1
#
_cell.length_a   1.000
_cell.length_b   1.000
_cell.length_c   1.000
_cell.angle_alpha   90.00
_cell.angle_beta   90.00
_cell.angle_gamma   90.00
#
_symmetry.space_group_name_H-M   'P 1'
#
loop_
_entity.id
_entity.type
_entity.pdbx_description
1 polymer ?
#
loop_
_entity_poly.entity_id
_entity_poly.type
_entity_poly.pdbx_seq_one_letter_code
_entity_poly.pdbx_strand_id
1 'polypeptide(L)'
;MTAARPDASVFIASSVEGLDVAYGLQEHLEYTAEPTVWTQDVFRPSSSAIVDLLAATRKFDFAVFAFTADDALQLRDSRVPAVRDNVIFEFGLFVGALGLSRCFFVMPRSAEPLHLPTDLLGLTPLTYASDRSDKNLIAALGPAANRVRRSIREQLGRPAAAVPEAAVPEARRGSPGRLDAFVAAWNGPELLSARAAVRDMPSSPYGYDDDERPAHDGLRRIFAFLEAVADAVIAGEVDDPPARAEFGRAVRTLWPHMYVLLAPANHAAEWWSPLPRLAELFARWAEPAGSESVG
;
A
#
# COMPACT_ATOMS: atom_id res chain seq x y z
N MET A 1 -22.65 -8.95 -37.61
CA MET A 1 -21.33 -8.38 -37.30
C MET A 1 -21.32 -8.01 -35.83
N THR A 2 -20.79 -8.90 -34.99
CA THR A 2 -20.67 -8.67 -33.54
C THR A 2 -19.56 -7.64 -33.35
N ALA A 3 -19.82 -6.54 -32.66
CA ALA A 3 -18.81 -5.51 -32.38
C ALA A 3 -17.60 -6.16 -31.71
N ALA A 4 -16.40 -5.94 -32.27
CA ALA A 4 -15.15 -6.35 -31.63
C ALA A 4 -15.11 -5.72 -30.23
N ARG A 5 -14.77 -6.51 -29.21
CA ARG A 5 -14.51 -5.95 -27.87
C ARG A 5 -13.35 -4.95 -28.02
N PRO A 6 -13.42 -3.76 -27.40
CA PRO A 6 -12.25 -2.89 -27.37
C PRO A 6 -11.07 -3.65 -26.74
N ASP A 7 -9.88 -3.43 -27.27
CA ASP A 7 -8.66 -4.01 -26.74
C ASP A 7 -8.44 -3.51 -25.30
N ALA A 8 -7.84 -4.36 -24.45
CA ALA A 8 -7.69 -4.06 -23.03
C ALA A 8 -6.84 -2.81 -22.83
N SER A 9 -7.30 -1.84 -22.06
CA SER A 9 -6.52 -0.63 -21.76
C SER A 9 -5.48 -0.91 -20.67
N VAL A 10 -4.22 -0.53 -20.89
CA VAL A 10 -3.11 -0.79 -19.94
C VAL A 10 -2.40 0.50 -19.58
N PHE A 11 -2.36 0.82 -18.29
CA PHE A 11 -1.53 1.90 -17.76
C PHE A 11 -0.10 1.42 -17.56
N ILE A 12 0.90 2.21 -17.97
CA ILE A 12 2.31 1.92 -17.72
C ILE A 12 2.95 3.07 -16.94
N ALA A 13 3.37 2.77 -15.71
CA ALA A 13 4.04 3.71 -14.82
C ALA A 13 5.52 3.37 -14.63
N SER A 14 6.31 4.41 -14.38
CA SER A 14 7.73 4.33 -14.06
C SER A 14 8.15 5.63 -13.37
N SER A 15 9.36 5.66 -12.84
CA SER A 15 10.06 6.92 -12.64
C SER A 15 10.44 7.57 -13.99
N VAL A 16 11.01 8.77 -13.97
CA VAL A 16 11.57 9.40 -15.17
C VAL A 16 12.79 8.61 -15.67
N GLU A 17 13.59 8.09 -14.74
CA GLU A 17 14.80 7.30 -15.00
C GLU A 17 14.46 5.92 -15.63
N GLY A 18 13.30 5.35 -15.28
CA GLY A 18 12.78 4.10 -15.81
C GLY A 18 11.96 4.23 -17.11
N LEU A 19 11.92 5.41 -17.74
CA LEU A 19 11.03 5.68 -18.87
C LEU A 19 11.34 4.81 -20.10
N ASP A 20 12.62 4.48 -20.33
CA ASP A 20 13.01 3.56 -21.42
C ASP A 20 12.42 2.15 -21.21
N VAL A 21 12.29 1.72 -19.96
CA VAL A 21 11.64 0.44 -19.62
C VAL A 21 10.14 0.53 -19.88
N ALA A 22 9.50 1.65 -19.53
CA ALA A 22 8.08 1.89 -19.78
C ALA A 22 7.76 1.88 -21.29
N TYR A 23 8.56 2.56 -22.12
CA TYR A 23 8.38 2.53 -23.57
C TYR A 23 8.67 1.16 -24.16
N GLY A 24 9.67 0.43 -23.65
CA GLY A 24 9.90 -0.95 -24.09
C GLY A 24 8.72 -1.87 -23.78
N LEU A 25 8.08 -1.69 -22.62
CA LEU A 25 6.84 -2.39 -22.27
C LEU A 25 5.69 -1.98 -23.20
N GLN A 26 5.56 -0.69 -23.52
CA GLN A 26 4.55 -0.19 -24.47
C GLN A 26 4.68 -0.87 -25.84
N GLU A 27 5.90 -0.90 -26.40
CA GLU A 27 6.18 -1.54 -27.69
C GLU A 27 5.79 -3.03 -27.68
N HIS A 28 6.10 -3.74 -26.59
CA HIS A 28 5.67 -5.13 -26.47
C HIS A 28 4.16 -5.28 -26.27
N LEU A 29 3.43 -4.33 -25.72
CA LEU A 29 2.02 -4.55 -25.41
C LEU A 29 1.06 -4.13 -26.52
N GLU A 30 1.53 -3.35 -27.51
CA GLU A 30 0.75 -2.79 -28.63
C GLU A 30 -0.17 -3.80 -29.33
N TYR A 31 0.29 -5.03 -29.61
CA TYR A 31 -0.50 -6.04 -30.33
C TYR A 31 -1.41 -6.89 -29.42
N THR A 32 -1.48 -6.61 -28.13
CA THR A 32 -2.31 -7.38 -27.16
C THR A 32 -3.29 -6.48 -26.39
N ALA A 33 -3.03 -5.18 -26.33
CA ALA A 33 -3.71 -4.22 -25.49
C ALA A 33 -3.50 -2.80 -26.06
N GLU A 34 -4.14 -1.81 -25.45
CA GLU A 34 -3.90 -0.38 -25.67
C GLU A 34 -3.02 0.17 -24.52
N PRO A 35 -1.68 0.03 -24.60
CA PRO A 35 -0.77 0.54 -23.57
C PRO A 35 -0.57 2.05 -23.66
N THR A 36 -0.75 2.74 -22.53
CA THR A 36 -0.46 4.17 -22.38
C THR A 36 0.59 4.37 -21.29
N VAL A 37 1.71 4.99 -21.64
CA VAL A 37 2.74 5.41 -20.67
C VAL A 37 2.28 6.68 -19.97
N TRP A 38 2.56 6.82 -18.68
CA TRP A 38 2.11 7.94 -17.84
C TRP A 38 2.42 9.34 -18.41
N THR A 39 3.46 9.49 -19.23
CA THR A 39 3.85 10.75 -19.89
C THR A 39 2.94 11.12 -21.07
N GLN A 40 2.10 10.20 -21.56
CA GLN A 40 1.29 10.35 -22.76
C GLN A 40 -0.14 10.80 -22.42
N ASP A 41 -0.28 12.07 -22.03
CA ASP A 41 -1.57 12.73 -21.80
C ASP A 41 -2.41 12.15 -20.64
N VAL A 42 -1.76 11.52 -19.65
CA VAL A 42 -2.42 11.08 -18.41
C VAL A 42 -2.59 12.25 -17.44
N PHE A 43 -1.58 13.11 -17.33
CA PHE A 43 -1.55 14.26 -16.42
C PHE A 43 -2.10 15.53 -17.09
N ARG A 44 -3.10 16.15 -16.46
CA ARG A 44 -3.79 17.31 -17.00
C ARG A 44 -3.16 18.61 -16.50
N PRO A 45 -3.03 19.64 -17.34
CA PRO A 45 -2.63 20.97 -16.88
C PRO A 45 -3.54 21.45 -15.75
N SER A 46 -2.94 22.04 -14.71
CA SER A 46 -3.65 22.58 -13.53
C SER A 46 -4.41 21.54 -12.68
N SER A 47 -4.07 20.25 -12.79
CA SER A 47 -4.54 19.17 -11.91
C SER A 47 -3.42 18.71 -10.96
N SER A 48 -3.77 17.98 -9.90
CA SER A 48 -2.77 17.33 -9.05
C SER A 48 -2.49 15.90 -9.53
N ALA A 49 -1.24 15.45 -9.42
CA ALA A 49 -0.83 14.13 -9.90
C ALA A 49 -1.67 13.00 -9.30
N ILE A 50 -2.00 13.08 -8.00
CA ILE A 50 -2.83 12.08 -7.33
C ILE A 50 -4.27 12.03 -7.87
N VAL A 51 -4.86 13.18 -8.24
CA VAL A 51 -6.21 13.23 -8.82
C VAL A 51 -6.21 12.64 -10.22
N ASP A 52 -5.17 12.92 -11.02
CA ASP A 52 -5.03 12.36 -12.36
C ASP A 52 -4.79 10.85 -12.33
N LEU A 53 -3.98 10.36 -11.39
CA LEU A 53 -3.76 8.94 -11.16
C LEU A 53 -5.06 8.23 -10.71
N LEU A 54 -5.83 8.81 -9.79
CA LEU A 54 -7.15 8.31 -9.41
C LEU A 54 -8.15 8.29 -10.57
N ALA A 55 -8.05 9.24 -11.50
CA ALA A 55 -8.84 9.22 -12.72
C ALA A 55 -8.34 8.12 -13.68
N ALA A 56 -7.03 7.89 -13.77
CA ALA A 56 -6.43 6.84 -14.56
C ALA A 56 -6.85 5.44 -14.08
N THR A 57 -6.90 5.18 -12.77
CA THR A 57 -7.35 3.88 -12.24
C THR A 57 -8.77 3.51 -12.66
N ARG A 58 -9.61 4.48 -13.04
CA ARG A 58 -10.97 4.25 -13.56
C ARG A 58 -11.04 4.07 -15.07
N LYS A 59 -9.98 4.46 -15.79
CA LYS A 59 -9.90 4.41 -17.26
C LYS A 59 -9.21 3.15 -17.77
N PHE A 60 -8.32 2.57 -16.98
CA PHE A 60 -7.49 1.44 -17.38
C PHE A 60 -7.97 0.11 -16.80
N ASP A 61 -7.91 -0.96 -17.60
CA ASP A 61 -8.29 -2.31 -17.19
C ASP A 61 -7.18 -3.05 -16.43
N PHE A 62 -5.93 -2.66 -16.69
CA PHE A 62 -4.71 -3.24 -16.14
C PHE A 62 -3.65 -2.17 -15.92
N ALA A 63 -2.66 -2.48 -15.08
CA ALA A 63 -1.49 -1.63 -14.91
C ALA A 63 -0.18 -2.41 -14.83
N VAL A 64 0.89 -1.84 -15.38
CA VAL A 64 2.25 -2.38 -15.34
C VAL A 64 3.19 -1.29 -14.83
N PHE A 65 3.98 -1.62 -13.81
CA PHE A 65 4.92 -0.70 -13.20
C PHE A 65 6.36 -1.12 -13.47
N ALA A 66 7.19 -0.21 -13.97
CA ALA A 66 8.63 -0.41 -14.09
C ALA A 66 9.30 0.00 -12.78
N PHE A 67 9.77 -1.00 -12.04
CA PHE A 67 10.51 -0.84 -10.80
C PHE A 67 12.00 -0.85 -11.10
N THR A 68 12.55 0.34 -11.30
CA THR A 68 13.97 0.58 -11.57
C THR A 68 14.72 1.07 -10.33
N ALA A 69 16.04 0.93 -10.34
CA ALA A 69 16.94 1.26 -9.23
C ALA A 69 17.28 2.76 -9.19
N ASP A 70 16.26 3.60 -9.14
CA ASP A 70 16.42 5.05 -9.38
C ASP A 70 16.78 5.81 -8.12
N ASP A 71 16.44 5.24 -6.96
CA ASP A 71 16.83 5.75 -5.66
C ASP A 71 17.80 4.79 -4.97
N ALA A 72 18.39 5.27 -3.89
CA ALA A 72 19.25 4.45 -3.05
C ALA A 72 18.90 4.68 -1.59
N LEU A 73 18.61 3.59 -0.89
CA LEU A 73 18.36 3.60 0.54
C LEU A 73 19.68 3.47 1.29
N GLN A 74 19.86 4.30 2.31
CA GLN A 74 20.94 4.13 3.27
C GLN A 74 20.48 3.13 4.33
N LEU A 75 20.92 1.89 4.22
CA LEU A 75 20.65 0.82 5.18
C LEU A 75 21.91 0.63 6.04
N ARG A 76 21.93 1.26 7.23
CA ARG A 76 23.10 1.27 8.12
C ARG A 76 24.32 1.85 7.37
N ASP A 77 25.42 1.11 7.27
CA ASP A 77 26.65 1.51 6.57
C ASP A 77 26.65 1.17 5.07
N SER A 78 25.58 0.56 4.53
CA SER A 78 25.48 0.21 3.11
C SER A 78 24.42 1.02 2.37
N ARG A 79 24.77 1.46 1.16
CA ARG A 79 23.85 2.13 0.25
C ARG A 79 23.31 1.09 -0.73
N VAL A 80 22.01 0.82 -0.68
CA VAL A 80 21.37 -0.22 -1.47
C VAL A 80 20.45 0.42 -2.51
N PRO A 81 20.48 0.00 -3.78
CA PRO A 81 19.54 0.49 -4.79
C PRO A 81 18.09 0.16 -4.39
N ALA A 82 17.18 1.11 -4.63
CA ALA A 82 15.77 1.00 -4.28
C ALA A 82 14.88 1.58 -5.39
N VAL A 83 13.64 1.09 -5.42
CA VAL A 83 12.58 1.70 -6.23
C VAL A 83 12.18 3.01 -5.59
N ARG A 84 11.91 4.02 -6.40
CA ARG A 84 11.39 5.31 -5.96
C ARG A 84 10.05 5.16 -5.25
N ASP A 85 9.92 5.78 -4.08
CA ASP A 85 8.75 5.64 -3.20
C ASP A 85 7.42 5.99 -3.88
N ASN A 86 7.41 7.03 -4.73
CA ASN A 86 6.21 7.42 -5.48
C ASN A 86 5.70 6.30 -6.40
N VAL A 87 6.61 5.56 -7.05
CA VAL A 87 6.25 4.48 -7.98
C VAL A 87 5.64 3.29 -7.21
N ILE A 88 6.13 3.04 -6.00
CA ILE A 88 5.55 2.05 -5.07
C ILE A 88 4.15 2.51 -4.62
N PHE A 89 3.99 3.78 -4.25
CA PHE A 89 2.70 4.34 -3.86
C PHE A 89 1.68 4.23 -4.98
N GLU A 90 2.06 4.62 -6.20
CA GLU A 90 1.21 4.52 -7.38
C GLU A 90 0.83 3.07 -7.69
N PHE A 91 1.76 2.11 -7.52
CA PHE A 91 1.44 0.68 -7.63
C PHE A 91 0.37 0.26 -6.62
N GLY A 92 0.52 0.66 -5.35
CA GLY A 92 -0.48 0.41 -4.31
C GLY A 92 -1.85 1.00 -4.64
N LEU A 93 -1.88 2.23 -5.18
CA LEU A 93 -3.11 2.89 -5.62
C LEU A 93 -3.84 2.09 -6.71
N PHE A 94 -3.11 1.59 -7.71
CA PHE A 94 -3.68 0.78 -8.78
C PHE A 94 -4.12 -0.60 -8.29
N VAL A 95 -3.36 -1.23 -7.39
CA VAL A 95 -3.76 -2.48 -6.73
C VAL A 95 -5.07 -2.30 -5.96
N GLY A 96 -5.21 -1.18 -5.24
CA GLY A 96 -6.43 -0.84 -4.50
C GLY A 96 -7.64 -0.53 -5.38
N ALA A 97 -7.45 -0.23 -6.67
CA ALA A 97 -8.54 0.06 -7.60
C ALA A 97 -8.88 -1.12 -8.52
N LEU A 98 -7.87 -1.79 -9.06
CA LEU A 98 -7.99 -2.86 -10.07
C LEU A 98 -7.86 -4.26 -9.48
N GLY A 99 -7.34 -4.38 -8.26
CA GLY A 99 -6.99 -5.64 -7.62
C GLY A 99 -5.62 -6.18 -8.06
N LEU A 100 -5.07 -7.08 -7.24
CA LEU A 100 -3.75 -7.69 -7.45
C LEU A 100 -3.65 -8.51 -8.75
N SER A 101 -4.76 -9.09 -9.25
CA SER A 101 -4.73 -9.90 -10.48
C SER A 101 -4.56 -9.09 -11.76
N ARG A 102 -4.67 -7.75 -11.68
CA ARG A 102 -4.63 -6.83 -12.82
C ARG A 102 -3.48 -5.83 -12.77
N CYS A 103 -2.67 -5.89 -11.71
CA CYS A 103 -1.50 -5.04 -11.52
C CYS A 103 -0.23 -5.89 -11.56
N PHE A 104 0.73 -5.47 -12.36
CA PHE A 104 2.00 -6.14 -12.54
C PHE A 104 3.14 -5.17 -12.29
N PHE A 105 4.30 -5.68 -11.87
CA PHE A 105 5.53 -4.89 -11.85
C PHE A 105 6.69 -5.68 -12.42
N VAL A 106 7.58 -4.96 -13.08
CA VAL A 106 8.74 -5.46 -13.82
C VAL A 106 9.99 -4.80 -13.24
N MET A 107 11.01 -5.58 -12.91
CA MET A 107 12.25 -5.10 -12.29
C MET A 107 13.50 -5.68 -12.97
N PRO A 108 14.66 -5.01 -12.92
CA PRO A 108 15.89 -5.56 -13.46
C PRO A 108 16.31 -6.81 -12.68
N ARG A 109 16.83 -7.80 -13.39
CA ARG A 109 17.51 -8.95 -12.82
C ARG A 109 18.93 -8.52 -12.47
N SER A 110 19.15 -8.23 -11.19
CA SER A 110 20.43 -7.78 -10.66
C SER A 110 21.01 -8.82 -9.70
N ALA A 111 22.33 -8.82 -9.54
CA ALA A 111 23.03 -9.60 -8.52
C ALA A 111 22.75 -9.05 -7.09
N GLU A 112 22.56 -7.74 -6.97
CA GLU A 112 22.05 -7.10 -5.76
C GLU A 112 20.52 -6.95 -5.89
N PRO A 113 19.73 -7.57 -5.01
CA PRO A 113 18.28 -7.47 -5.08
C PRO A 113 17.86 -6.03 -4.78
N LEU A 114 17.04 -5.47 -5.68
CA LEU A 114 16.41 -4.18 -5.48
C LEU A 114 15.54 -4.25 -4.22
N HIS A 115 15.71 -3.29 -3.30
CA HIS A 115 14.89 -3.26 -2.11
C HIS A 115 13.43 -2.97 -2.47
N LEU A 116 12.52 -3.84 -2.03
CA LEU A 116 11.07 -3.69 -2.16
C LEU A 116 10.44 -3.68 -0.76
N PRO A 117 9.33 -2.94 -0.56
CA PRO A 117 8.54 -3.03 0.67
C PRO A 117 8.17 -4.47 0.97
N THR A 118 8.19 -4.84 2.25
CA THR A 118 7.93 -6.22 2.69
C THR A 118 6.55 -6.72 2.28
N ASP A 119 5.56 -5.83 2.17
CA ASP A 119 4.20 -6.13 1.72
C ASP A 119 4.14 -6.57 0.24
N LEU A 120 5.16 -6.24 -0.55
CA LEU A 120 5.30 -6.67 -1.96
C LEU A 120 6.08 -7.98 -2.10
N LEU A 121 6.72 -8.50 -1.04
CA LEU A 121 7.47 -9.76 -1.08
C LEU A 121 6.59 -11.00 -1.31
N GLY A 122 5.28 -10.89 -1.06
CA GLY A 122 4.30 -11.92 -1.40
C GLY A 122 3.90 -11.95 -2.87
N LEU A 123 4.29 -10.94 -3.67
CA LEU A 123 4.02 -10.85 -5.09
C LEU A 123 5.24 -11.34 -5.88
N THR A 124 5.00 -12.15 -6.91
CA THR A 124 6.10 -12.62 -7.77
C THR A 124 6.48 -11.54 -8.78
N PRO A 125 7.68 -10.94 -8.69
CA PRO A 125 8.12 -9.94 -9.66
C PRO A 125 8.30 -10.55 -11.05
N LEU A 126 8.02 -9.75 -12.08
CA LEU A 126 8.54 -10.01 -13.41
C LEU A 126 9.94 -9.42 -13.51
N THR A 127 10.89 -10.14 -14.13
CA THR A 127 12.28 -9.67 -14.24
C THR A 127 12.77 -9.66 -15.67
N TYR A 128 13.65 -8.70 -15.99
CA TYR A 128 14.33 -8.60 -17.29
C TYR A 128 15.85 -8.50 -17.12
N ALA A 129 16.61 -8.95 -18.11
CA ALA A 129 18.08 -8.88 -18.08
C ALA A 129 18.54 -7.47 -18.45
N SER A 130 18.80 -6.62 -17.47
CA SER A 130 19.23 -5.23 -17.66
C SER A 130 20.70 -5.10 -18.12
N ASP A 131 21.48 -6.17 -18.02
CA ASP A 131 22.94 -6.23 -18.22
C ASP A 131 23.35 -6.96 -19.52
N ARG A 132 22.44 -7.07 -20.50
CA ARG A 132 22.74 -7.72 -21.79
C ARG A 132 23.93 -7.05 -22.49
N SER A 133 24.81 -7.88 -23.06
CA SER A 133 25.99 -7.41 -23.81
C SER A 133 25.64 -6.59 -25.05
N ASP A 134 24.50 -6.87 -25.69
CA ASP A 134 24.00 -6.13 -26.86
C ASP A 134 23.19 -4.87 -26.50
N LYS A 135 22.98 -4.61 -25.20
CA LYS A 135 22.17 -3.49 -24.67
C LYS A 135 20.76 -3.41 -25.25
N ASN A 136 20.24 -4.52 -25.78
CA ASN A 136 18.92 -4.56 -26.41
C ASN A 136 17.83 -4.70 -25.35
N LEU A 137 17.33 -3.57 -24.85
CA LEU A 137 16.30 -3.49 -23.81
C LEU A 137 14.97 -4.12 -24.28
N ILE A 138 14.60 -3.94 -25.55
CA ILE A 138 13.40 -4.57 -26.12
C ILE A 138 13.51 -6.09 -26.03
N ALA A 139 14.63 -6.68 -26.46
CA ALA A 139 14.85 -8.12 -26.32
C ALA A 139 14.89 -8.56 -24.85
N ALA A 140 15.43 -7.73 -23.94
CA ALA A 140 15.46 -8.02 -22.51
C ALA A 140 14.06 -8.13 -21.88
N LEU A 141 13.16 -7.23 -22.26
CA LEU A 141 11.80 -7.12 -21.72
C LEU A 141 10.84 -8.17 -22.28
N GLY A 142 11.14 -8.74 -23.45
CA GLY A 142 10.27 -9.69 -24.14
C GLY A 142 9.72 -10.83 -23.26
N PRO A 143 10.52 -11.53 -22.45
CA PRO A 143 10.02 -12.57 -21.54
C PRO A 143 9.04 -12.05 -20.48
N ALA A 144 9.30 -10.89 -19.89
CA ALA A 144 8.44 -10.26 -18.90
C ALA A 144 7.12 -9.80 -19.54
N ALA A 145 7.21 -9.10 -20.67
CA ALA A 145 6.04 -8.64 -21.42
C ALA A 145 5.17 -9.82 -21.91
N ASN A 146 5.76 -10.94 -22.35
CA ASN A 146 5.01 -12.14 -22.71
C ASN A 146 4.27 -12.78 -21.53
N ARG A 147 4.76 -12.64 -20.30
CA ARG A 147 4.03 -13.05 -19.10
C ARG A 147 2.83 -12.13 -18.86
N VAL A 148 3.04 -10.81 -18.94
CA VAL A 148 1.94 -9.81 -18.84
C VAL A 148 0.86 -10.10 -19.89
N ARG A 149 1.23 -10.29 -21.16
CA ARG A 149 0.30 -10.63 -22.25
C ARG A 149 -0.56 -11.85 -21.94
N ARG A 150 0.04 -12.92 -21.38
CA ARG A 150 -0.71 -14.12 -20.98
C ARG A 150 -1.69 -13.83 -19.85
N SER A 151 -1.24 -13.12 -18.81
CA SER A 151 -2.10 -12.74 -17.70
C SER A 151 -3.26 -11.84 -18.14
N ILE A 152 -3.02 -10.86 -19.02
CA ILE A 152 -4.09 -10.02 -19.58
C ILE A 152 -5.14 -10.90 -20.27
N ARG A 153 -4.74 -11.82 -21.16
CA ARG A 153 -5.67 -12.72 -21.86
C ARG A 153 -6.45 -13.64 -20.91
N GLU A 154 -5.83 -14.11 -19.84
CA GLU A 154 -6.48 -14.96 -18.83
C GLU A 154 -7.52 -14.21 -18.00
N GLN A 155 -7.27 -12.93 -17.75
CA GLN A 155 -8.17 -12.08 -16.95
C GLN A 155 -9.24 -11.39 -17.81
N LEU A 156 -9.02 -11.27 -19.13
CA LEU A 156 -10.01 -10.74 -20.07
C LEU A 156 -11.26 -11.63 -20.10
N GLY A 157 -12.38 -11.08 -19.64
CA GLY A 157 -13.67 -11.79 -19.51
C GLY A 157 -14.07 -12.14 -18.08
N ARG A 158 -13.19 -11.92 -17.10
CA ARG A 158 -13.56 -11.88 -15.69
C ARG A 158 -13.75 -10.41 -15.29
N PRO A 159 -14.85 -10.01 -14.62
CA PRO A 159 -14.90 -8.67 -14.05
C PRO A 159 -13.66 -8.48 -13.19
N ALA A 160 -13.08 -7.28 -13.17
CA ALA A 160 -12.14 -6.95 -12.11
C ALA A 160 -12.81 -7.38 -10.81
N ALA A 161 -12.09 -8.14 -9.98
CA ALA A 161 -12.57 -8.33 -8.63
C ALA A 161 -12.71 -6.90 -8.12
N ALA A 162 -13.95 -6.43 -7.97
CA ALA A 162 -14.16 -5.24 -7.19
C ALA A 162 -13.35 -5.53 -5.93
N VAL A 163 -12.39 -4.67 -5.60
CA VAL A 163 -12.02 -4.56 -4.19
C VAL A 163 -13.37 -4.56 -3.51
N PRO A 164 -13.67 -5.59 -2.67
CA PRO A 164 -15.00 -5.76 -2.12
C PRO A 164 -15.34 -4.36 -1.69
N GLU A 165 -16.36 -3.77 -2.35
CA GLU A 165 -16.77 -2.42 -2.06
C GLU A 165 -16.90 -2.50 -0.57
N ALA A 166 -15.94 -1.90 0.15
CA ALA A 166 -16.01 -1.85 1.57
C ALA A 166 -17.27 -1.06 1.64
N ALA A 167 -18.39 -1.77 1.90
CA ALA A 167 -19.68 -1.18 2.03
C ALA A 167 -19.35 -0.19 3.12
N VAL A 168 -19.15 1.07 2.74
CA VAL A 168 -19.21 2.17 3.65
C VAL A 168 -20.68 2.08 3.93
N PRO A 169 -21.09 1.39 5.00
CA PRO A 169 -22.49 1.41 5.32
C PRO A 169 -22.72 2.90 5.49
N GLU A 170 -23.78 3.45 4.92
CA GLU A 170 -24.27 4.72 5.43
C GLU A 170 -24.55 4.49 6.91
N ALA A 171 -23.51 4.72 7.72
CA ALA A 171 -23.51 4.44 9.12
C ALA A 171 -24.48 5.48 9.65
N ARG A 172 -25.65 4.99 10.07
CA ARG A 172 -26.55 5.73 10.93
C ARG A 172 -25.68 6.27 12.07
N ARG A 173 -25.43 7.58 12.05
CA ARG A 173 -24.69 8.27 13.10
C ARG A 173 -25.38 7.97 14.42
N GLY A 174 -24.60 7.53 15.41
CA GLY A 174 -25.08 7.20 16.74
C GLY A 174 -25.87 5.89 16.79
N SER A 175 -25.19 4.76 16.96
CA SER A 175 -25.84 3.54 17.45
C SER A 175 -24.89 2.81 18.40
N PRO A 176 -25.29 2.53 19.65
CA PRO A 176 -24.51 1.79 20.64
C PRO A 176 -23.89 0.47 20.09
N GLY A 177 -24.57 -0.17 19.13
CA GLY A 177 -24.11 -1.42 18.52
C GLY A 177 -22.80 -1.33 17.72
N ARG A 178 -22.33 -0.13 17.32
CA ARG A 178 -21.04 0.01 16.61
C ARG A 178 -19.86 -0.12 17.58
N LEU A 179 -19.99 0.39 18.81
CA LEU A 179 -18.98 0.17 19.85
C LEU A 179 -18.94 -1.30 20.26
N ASP A 180 -20.11 -1.93 20.45
CA ASP A 180 -20.19 -3.35 20.79
C ASP A 180 -19.50 -4.24 19.74
N ALA A 181 -19.60 -3.88 18.46
CA ALA A 181 -18.90 -4.57 17.38
C ALA A 181 -17.37 -4.44 17.50
N PHE A 182 -16.86 -3.24 17.81
CA PHE A 182 -15.43 -3.05 18.07
C PHE A 182 -14.97 -3.82 19.31
N VAL A 183 -15.75 -3.83 20.39
CA VAL A 183 -15.44 -4.58 21.62
C VAL A 183 -15.43 -6.09 21.35
N ALA A 184 -16.39 -6.58 20.57
CA ALA A 184 -16.44 -7.98 20.16
C ALA A 184 -15.23 -8.36 19.29
N ALA A 185 -14.87 -7.52 18.31
CA ALA A 185 -13.70 -7.75 17.47
C ALA A 185 -12.39 -7.71 18.28
N TRP A 186 -12.24 -6.73 19.18
CA TRP A 186 -11.08 -6.60 20.08
C TRP A 186 -10.85 -7.85 20.91
N ASN A 187 -11.94 -8.45 21.41
CA ASN A 187 -11.92 -9.68 22.19
C ASN A 187 -12.02 -10.95 21.33
N GLY A 188 -11.99 -10.81 20.00
CA GLY A 188 -12.00 -11.90 19.05
C GLY A 188 -10.66 -12.64 18.98
N PRO A 189 -10.64 -13.85 18.40
CA PRO A 189 -9.47 -14.73 18.39
C PRO A 189 -8.28 -14.11 17.66
N GLU A 190 -8.53 -13.33 16.60
CA GLU A 190 -7.47 -12.70 15.80
C GLU A 190 -6.70 -11.63 16.59
N LEU A 191 -7.41 -10.71 17.25
CA LEU A 191 -6.79 -9.64 18.05
C LEU A 191 -6.30 -10.14 19.41
N LEU A 192 -6.86 -11.23 19.94
CA LEU A 192 -6.25 -11.93 21.08
C LEU A 192 -4.90 -12.55 20.70
N SER A 193 -4.81 -13.22 19.56
CA SER A 193 -3.55 -13.80 19.06
C SER A 193 -2.52 -12.71 18.75
N ALA A 194 -2.92 -11.62 18.11
CA ALA A 194 -2.05 -10.48 17.84
C ALA A 194 -1.50 -9.86 19.14
N ARG A 195 -2.35 -9.63 20.15
CA ARG A 195 -1.92 -9.08 21.44
C ARG A 195 -1.00 -10.02 22.21
N ALA A 196 -1.21 -11.34 22.11
CA ALA A 196 -0.32 -12.32 22.71
C ALA A 196 1.08 -12.27 22.06
N ALA A 197 1.14 -12.23 20.72
CA ALA A 197 2.39 -12.13 19.98
C ALA A 197 3.18 -10.84 20.31
N VAL A 198 2.49 -9.71 20.46
CA VAL A 198 3.14 -8.43 20.83
C VAL A 198 3.62 -8.43 22.28
N ARG A 199 2.91 -9.09 23.20
CA ARG A 199 3.32 -9.18 24.61
C ARG A 199 4.63 -9.95 24.79
N ASP A 200 4.82 -10.97 23.96
CA ASP A 200 5.97 -11.87 24.05
C ASP A 200 7.16 -11.37 23.19
N MET A 201 7.07 -10.14 22.66
CA MET A 201 8.11 -9.50 21.84
C MET A 201 9.37 -9.20 22.67
N PRO A 202 10.58 -9.62 22.23
CA PRO A 202 11.82 -9.31 22.92
C PRO A 202 12.12 -7.80 22.92
N SER A 203 12.80 -7.33 23.97
CA SER A 203 13.04 -5.90 24.24
C SER A 203 13.97 -5.19 23.25
N SER A 204 14.49 -5.90 22.24
CA SER A 204 15.48 -5.39 21.31
C SER A 204 14.83 -5.10 19.95
N PRO A 205 14.69 -3.82 19.54
CA PRO A 205 14.03 -3.45 18.28
C PRO A 205 14.90 -3.68 17.03
N TYR A 206 15.98 -4.46 17.12
CA TYR A 206 17.00 -4.58 16.05
C TYR A 206 17.47 -6.02 15.76
N GLY A 207 16.75 -7.05 16.20
CA GLY A 207 17.03 -8.45 15.89
C GLY A 207 16.21 -8.98 14.72
N TYR A 208 16.74 -8.98 13.49
CA TYR A 208 16.05 -9.66 12.38
C TYR A 208 16.32 -11.17 12.43
N ASP A 209 15.69 -11.86 13.38
CA ASP A 209 15.51 -13.30 13.32
C ASP A 209 14.06 -13.64 12.93
N ASP A 210 13.89 -14.75 12.22
CA ASP A 210 12.63 -15.28 11.70
C ASP A 210 11.52 -15.43 12.78
N ASP A 211 11.92 -15.42 14.05
CA ASP A 211 11.11 -15.54 15.25
C ASP A 211 10.38 -14.24 15.66
N GLU A 212 10.77 -13.06 15.14
CA GLU A 212 10.15 -11.76 15.51
C GLU A 212 8.97 -11.33 14.61
N ARG A 213 8.79 -12.01 13.45
CA ARG A 213 7.70 -11.71 12.48
C ARG A 213 6.29 -11.73 13.09
N PRO A 214 5.91 -12.69 13.95
CA PRO A 214 4.57 -12.73 14.53
C PRO A 214 4.23 -11.48 15.37
N ALA A 215 5.22 -10.89 16.04
CA ALA A 215 5.02 -9.70 16.86
C ALA A 215 4.84 -8.44 16.00
N HIS A 216 5.61 -8.30 14.92
CA HIS A 216 5.43 -7.20 13.95
C HIS A 216 4.08 -7.29 13.23
N ASP A 217 3.67 -8.48 12.80
CA ASP A 217 2.34 -8.69 12.20
C ASP A 217 1.23 -8.43 13.22
N GLY A 218 1.45 -8.82 14.48
CA GLY A 218 0.56 -8.49 15.59
C GLY A 218 0.42 -6.98 15.78
N LEU A 219 1.52 -6.22 15.81
CA LEU A 219 1.51 -4.76 15.93
C LEU A 219 0.75 -4.10 14.77
N ARG A 220 0.97 -4.54 13.52
CA ARG A 220 0.25 -4.00 12.35
C ARG A 220 -1.25 -4.24 12.43
N ARG A 221 -1.67 -5.44 12.85
CA ARG A 221 -3.10 -5.78 13.03
C ARG A 221 -3.75 -4.94 14.12
N ILE A 222 -3.06 -4.77 15.25
CA ILE A 222 -3.58 -3.94 16.34
C ILE A 222 -3.63 -2.45 15.91
N PHE A 223 -2.63 -1.97 15.17
CA PHE A 223 -2.61 -0.62 14.61
C PHE A 223 -3.83 -0.40 13.70
N ALA A 224 -4.06 -1.27 12.71
CA ALA A 224 -5.20 -1.17 11.80
C ALA A 224 -6.55 -1.16 12.54
N PHE A 225 -6.69 -1.99 13.57
CA PHE A 225 -7.89 -2.00 14.42
C PHE A 225 -8.07 -0.68 15.17
N LEU A 226 -7.03 -0.20 15.86
CA LEU A 226 -7.12 1.03 16.66
C LEU A 226 -7.27 2.27 15.79
N GLU A 227 -6.73 2.26 14.57
CA GLU A 227 -6.96 3.30 13.56
C GLU A 227 -8.43 3.37 13.14
N ALA A 228 -9.08 2.22 12.93
CA ALA A 228 -10.51 2.16 12.63
C ALA A 228 -11.39 2.63 13.80
N VAL A 229 -10.99 2.31 15.05
CA VAL A 229 -11.65 2.85 16.25
C VAL A 229 -11.47 4.37 16.30
N ALA A 230 -10.27 4.87 16.03
CA ALA A 230 -9.97 6.29 16.04
C ALA A 230 -10.79 7.07 15.03
N ASP A 231 -10.88 6.57 13.80
CA ASP A 231 -11.68 7.18 12.75
C ASP A 231 -13.17 7.23 13.15
N ALA A 232 -13.71 6.13 13.67
CA ALA A 232 -15.11 6.07 14.12
C ALA A 232 -15.42 7.03 15.29
N VAL A 233 -14.50 7.19 16.25
CA VAL A 233 -14.68 8.13 17.37
C VAL A 233 -14.54 9.58 16.91
N ILE A 234 -13.55 9.88 16.05
CA ILE A 234 -13.32 11.24 15.54
C ILE A 234 -14.45 11.68 14.61
N ALA A 235 -14.99 10.77 13.79
CA ALA A 235 -16.15 11.02 12.94
C ALA A 235 -17.48 11.15 13.72
N GLY A 236 -17.49 10.88 15.03
CA GLY A 236 -18.67 10.93 15.88
C GLY A 236 -19.65 9.76 15.65
N GLU A 237 -19.16 8.65 15.09
CA GLU A 237 -19.95 7.44 14.89
C GLU A 237 -20.01 6.56 16.14
N VAL A 238 -18.98 6.66 16.99
CA VAL A 238 -18.85 5.99 18.28
C VAL A 238 -18.63 7.06 19.36
N ASP A 239 -19.39 6.96 20.45
CA ASP A 239 -19.28 7.89 21.56
C ASP A 239 -17.90 7.81 22.22
N ASP A 240 -17.27 8.98 22.44
CA ASP A 240 -15.91 9.08 22.98
C ASP A 240 -15.78 8.51 24.40
N PRO A 241 -16.64 8.85 25.40
CA PRO A 241 -16.45 8.35 26.77
C PRO A 241 -16.44 6.82 26.91
N PRO A 242 -17.41 6.06 26.33
CA PRO A 242 -17.39 4.61 26.43
C PRO A 242 -16.28 3.97 25.59
N ALA A 243 -15.94 4.53 24.40
CA ALA A 243 -14.79 4.05 23.63
C ALA A 243 -13.45 4.28 24.35
N ARG A 244 -13.31 5.42 25.03
CA ARG A 244 -12.13 5.74 25.85
C ARG A 244 -12.02 4.80 27.06
N ALA A 245 -13.14 4.37 27.64
CA ALA A 245 -13.17 3.39 28.72
C ALA A 245 -12.66 2.02 28.26
N GLU A 246 -13.07 1.57 27.07
CA GLU A 246 -12.67 0.27 26.50
C GLU A 246 -11.26 0.26 25.92
N PHE A 247 -10.92 1.24 25.07
CA PHE A 247 -9.70 1.23 24.26
C PHE A 247 -8.63 2.20 24.74
N GLY A 248 -8.95 3.13 25.65
CA GLY A 248 -8.04 4.21 26.03
C GLY A 248 -6.70 3.73 26.59
N ARG A 249 -6.70 2.61 27.34
CA ARG A 249 -5.44 2.00 27.80
C ARG A 249 -4.61 1.48 26.63
N ALA A 250 -5.22 0.76 25.70
CA ALA A 250 -4.54 0.19 24.55
C ALA A 250 -3.94 1.27 23.67
N VAL A 251 -4.71 2.32 23.35
CA VAL A 251 -4.24 3.47 22.57
C VAL A 251 -3.05 4.15 23.27
N ARG A 252 -3.15 4.45 24.57
CA ARG A 252 -2.07 5.12 25.31
C ARG A 252 -0.80 4.28 25.43
N THR A 253 -0.94 2.97 25.60
CA THR A 253 0.21 2.08 25.79
C THR A 253 0.86 1.72 24.46
N LEU A 254 0.08 1.45 23.41
CA LEU A 254 0.61 0.87 22.18
C LEU A 254 1.01 1.91 21.14
N TRP A 255 0.32 3.05 21.05
CA TRP A 255 0.65 4.07 20.05
C TRP A 255 2.11 4.54 20.10
N PRO A 256 2.73 4.86 21.27
CA PRO A 256 4.14 5.25 21.31
C PRO A 256 5.09 4.16 20.77
N HIS A 257 4.74 2.88 20.99
CA HIS A 257 5.53 1.76 20.50
C HIS A 257 5.32 1.56 18.99
N MET A 258 4.08 1.64 18.51
CA MET A 258 3.76 1.55 17.08
C MET A 258 4.40 2.68 16.28
N TYR A 259 4.40 3.90 16.82
CA TYR A 259 5.04 5.06 16.20
C TYR A 259 6.52 4.80 15.88
N VAL A 260 7.23 4.11 16.78
CA VAL A 260 8.64 3.79 16.65
C VAL A 260 8.88 2.50 15.85
N LEU A 261 8.09 1.45 16.10
CA LEU A 261 8.35 0.09 15.59
C LEU A 261 7.74 -0.19 14.21
N LEU A 262 6.71 0.56 13.81
CA LEU A 262 6.10 0.42 12.48
C LEU A 262 6.68 1.40 11.46
N ALA A 263 7.32 2.47 11.93
CA ALA A 263 8.04 3.38 11.05
C ALA A 263 9.48 2.88 10.78
N PRO A 264 10.05 3.21 9.62
CA PRO A 264 11.48 3.01 9.39
C PRO A 264 12.31 3.74 10.45
N ALA A 265 13.41 3.10 10.87
CA ALA A 265 14.28 3.61 11.92
C ALA A 265 14.71 5.06 11.62
N ASN A 266 14.59 5.95 12.61
CA ASN A 266 14.92 7.39 12.53
C ASN A 266 14.10 8.22 11.53
N HIS A 267 13.05 7.67 10.90
CA HIS A 267 12.19 8.40 9.96
C HIS A 267 10.73 8.51 10.44
N ALA A 268 10.44 8.19 11.70
CA ALA A 268 9.07 8.17 12.24
C ALA A 268 8.32 9.50 12.04
N ALA A 269 8.99 10.64 12.24
CA ALA A 269 8.34 11.95 12.08
C ALA A 269 7.88 12.24 10.63
N GLU A 270 8.64 11.77 9.65
CA GLU A 270 8.31 11.93 8.22
C GLU A 270 7.30 10.87 7.77
N TRP A 271 7.46 9.63 8.25
CA TRP A 271 6.58 8.51 7.98
C TRP A 271 5.15 8.75 8.43
N TRP A 272 4.97 9.41 9.59
CA TRP A 272 3.66 9.74 10.14
C TRP A 272 3.21 11.16 9.78
N SER A 273 3.48 11.61 8.55
CA SER A 273 3.05 12.91 8.05
C SER A 273 2.17 12.77 6.79
N PRO A 274 0.85 13.05 6.87
CA PRO A 274 0.12 13.51 8.04
C PRO A 274 -0.01 12.41 9.11
N LEU A 275 -0.23 12.84 10.36
CA LEU A 275 -0.45 11.92 11.47
C LEU A 275 -1.71 11.07 11.23
N PRO A 276 -1.69 9.77 11.59
CA PRO A 276 -2.86 8.91 11.48
C PRO A 276 -3.94 9.32 12.50
N ARG A 277 -5.17 8.88 12.29
CA ARG A 277 -6.31 9.16 13.18
C ARG A 277 -6.04 8.66 14.59
N LEU A 278 -5.34 7.54 14.74
CA LEU A 278 -4.93 7.00 16.03
C LEU A 278 -4.01 7.96 16.80
N ALA A 279 -3.15 8.72 16.13
CA ALA A 279 -2.30 9.72 16.77
C ALA A 279 -3.12 10.91 17.28
N GLU A 280 -4.09 11.36 16.47
CA GLU A 280 -5.05 12.40 16.85
C GLU A 280 -5.88 11.96 18.07
N LEU A 281 -6.39 10.72 18.05
CA LEU A 281 -7.14 10.13 19.15
C LEU A 281 -6.26 9.95 20.41
N PHE A 282 -5.01 9.51 20.23
CA PHE A 282 -4.04 9.40 21.33
C PHE A 282 -3.83 10.75 22.01
N ALA A 283 -3.60 11.81 21.24
CA ALA A 283 -3.44 13.17 21.78
C ALA A 283 -4.70 13.59 22.55
N ARG A 284 -5.88 13.40 21.97
CA ARG A 284 -7.18 13.68 22.58
C ARG A 284 -7.42 12.91 23.88
N TRP A 285 -6.94 11.67 23.98
CA TRP A 285 -7.12 10.81 25.16
C TRP A 285 -5.96 10.85 26.16
N ALA A 286 -4.86 11.52 25.82
CA ALA A 286 -3.73 11.78 26.69
C ALA A 286 -4.00 12.95 27.66
N GLU A 287 -4.88 13.88 27.29
CA GLU A 287 -5.31 14.97 28.18
C GLU A 287 -6.21 14.44 29.31
N PRO A 288 -5.96 14.82 30.58
CA PRO A 288 -6.87 14.48 31.68
C PRO A 288 -8.24 15.09 31.41
N ALA A 289 -9.31 14.31 31.60
CA ALA A 289 -10.68 14.80 31.45
C ALA A 289 -10.95 15.86 32.53
N GLY A 290 -10.77 17.14 32.19
CA GLY A 290 -11.01 18.26 33.09
C GLY A 290 -10.05 19.43 32.90
N SER A 291 -10.19 20.16 31.80
CA SER A 291 -9.92 21.60 31.79
C SER A 291 -11.03 22.28 31.00
N GLU A 292 -12.21 22.35 31.62
CA GLU A 292 -13.12 23.44 31.28
C GLU A 292 -12.38 24.75 31.50
N SER A 293 -12.47 25.62 30.50
CA SER A 293 -12.04 27.02 30.57
C SER A 293 -12.60 27.69 31.81
N VAL A 294 -11.71 28.02 32.75
CA VAL A 294 -11.93 29.12 33.69
C VAL A 294 -10.87 30.16 33.37
N GLY A 295 -11.30 31.30 32.82
CA GLY A 295 -10.47 32.46 32.50
C GLY A 295 -10.81 33.06 31.16
#